data_AF-A0A7Y7DF29-F1
#
_entry.id   AF-A0A7Y7DF29-F1
#
_cell.length_a   1.000
_cell.length_b   1.000
_cell.length_c   1.000
_cell.angle_alpha   90.00
_cell.angle_beta   90.00
_cell.angle_gamma   90.00
#
_symmetry.space_group_name_H-M   'P 1'
#
loop_
_entity.id
_entity.type
_entity.pdbx_description
1 polymer ?
#
loop_
_entity_poly.entity_id
_entity_poly.type
_entity_poly.pdbx_seq_one_letter_code
_entity_poly.pdbx_strand_id
1 'polypeptide(L)' 'MSVIKDKVFLVTGGTGSFGKTVTEHLRANDVKEIRVFSRDEAKQDLLRTKYMDDPRVKFYIG' A
#
# COMPACT_ATOMS: atom_id res chain seq x y z
N MET A 1 10.35 17.56 11.35
CA MET A 1 9.13 17.19 10.58
C MET A 1 9.47 15.98 9.72
N SER A 2 8.66 14.92 9.77
CA SER A 2 8.88 13.73 8.93
C SER A 2 8.59 14.08 7.47
N VAL A 3 9.54 13.82 6.56
CA VAL A 3 9.46 14.16 5.12
C VAL A 3 8.31 13.44 4.41
N ILE A 4 7.78 12.36 5.01
CA ILE A 4 6.75 11.50 4.44
C ILE A 4 5.34 11.79 4.97
N LYS A 5 5.20 12.65 5.99
CA LYS A 5 3.90 12.96 6.60
C LYS A 5 2.93 13.62 5.62
N ASP A 6 1.65 13.29 5.70
CA ASP A 6 0.54 13.87 4.90
C ASP A 6 0.69 13.73 3.37
N LYS A 7 1.56 12.84 2.90
CA LYS A 7 1.78 12.57 1.47
C LYS A 7 1.05 11.32 0.98
N VAL A 8 0.83 11.28 -0.34
CA VAL A 8 0.25 10.14 -1.06
C VAL A 8 1.39 9.38 -1.75
N PHE A 9 1.43 8.06 -1.59
CA PHE A 9 2.47 7.20 -2.17
C PHE A 9 1.86 6.18 -3.14
N LEU A 10 2.51 5.96 -4.27
CA LEU A 10 2.20 4.88 -5.22
C LEU A 10 3.26 3.80 -5.12
N VAL A 11 2.84 2.57 -4.84
CA VAL A 11 3.70 1.37 -4.78
C VAL A 11 3.37 0.49 -5.99
N THR A 12 4.17 0.59 -7.04
CA THR A 12 4.08 -0.28 -8.22
C THR A 12 4.68 -1.65 -7.93
N GLY A 13 4.08 -2.72 -8.49
CA GLY A 13 4.48 -4.08 -8.14
C GLY A 13 4.18 -4.40 -6.67
N GLY A 14 3.17 -3.73 -6.09
CA GLY A 14 2.90 -3.74 -4.65
C GLY A 14 2.51 -5.10 -4.06
N THR A 15 2.18 -6.09 -4.90
CA THR A 15 1.94 -7.47 -4.46
C THR A 15 3.23 -8.30 -4.32
N GLY A 16 4.37 -7.80 -4.79
CA GLY A 16 5.68 -8.43 -4.62
C GLY A 16 6.21 -8.29 -3.19
N SER A 17 7.23 -9.07 -2.83
CA SER A 17 7.81 -9.07 -1.47
C SER A 17 8.27 -7.68 -1.03
N PHE A 18 9.03 -6.98 -1.88
CA PHE A 18 9.48 -5.62 -1.60
C PHE A 18 8.32 -4.62 -1.48
N GLY A 19 7.35 -4.70 -2.41
CA GLY A 19 6.17 -3.84 -2.40
C GLY A 19 5.38 -3.96 -1.09
N LYS A 20 5.18 -5.19 -0.59
CA LYS A 20 4.55 -5.44 0.71
C LYS A 20 5.34 -4.78 1.86
N THR A 21 6.66 -4.97 1.91
CA THR A 21 7.51 -4.38 2.96
C THR A 21 7.42 -2.84 2.95
N VAL A 22 7.42 -2.22 1.78
CA VAL A 22 7.25 -0.76 1.64
C VAL A 22 5.87 -0.33 2.12
N THR A 23 4.81 -1.04 1.74
CA THR A 23 3.45 -0.75 2.22
C THR A 23 3.36 -0.84 3.74
N GLU A 24 3.92 -1.87 4.39
CA GLU A 24 3.94 -1.96 5.86
C GLU A 24 4.70 -0.80 6.51
N HIS A 25 5.86 -0.43 5.95
CA HIS A 25 6.64 0.71 6.45
C HIS A 25 5.82 2.00 6.36
N LEU A 26 5.12 2.24 5.26
CA LEU A 26 4.28 3.43 5.09
C LEU A 26 3.06 3.41 6.03
N ARG A 27 2.43 2.25 6.25
CA ARG A 27 1.29 2.09 7.19
C ARG A 27 1.68 2.41 8.63
N ALA A 28 2.89 2.03 9.04
CA ALA A 28 3.43 2.33 10.36
C ALA A 28 3.75 3.83 10.56
N ASN A 29 3.66 4.65 9.51
CA ASN A 29 3.90 6.08 9.55
C ASN A 29 2.62 6.89 9.27
N ASP A 30 2.66 8.19 9.58
CA ASP A 30 1.54 9.13 9.43
C ASP A 30 1.45 9.66 7.99
N VAL A 31 1.23 8.77 7.03
CA VAL A 31 1.01 9.12 5.62
C VAL A 31 -0.47 9.35 5.32
N LYS A 32 -0.78 10.12 4.28
CA LYS A 32 -2.16 10.43 3.89
C LYS A 32 -2.84 9.26 3.19
N GLU A 33 -2.16 8.62 2.24
CA GLU A 33 -2.72 7.54 1.43
C GLU A 33 -1.61 6.67 0.80
N ILE A 34 -1.86 5.36 0.69
CA ILE A 34 -0.96 4.39 0.05
C ILE A 34 -1.71 3.69 -1.07
N ARG A 35 -1.24 3.80 -2.30
CA ARG A 35 -1.82 3.18 -3.48
C ARG A 35 -1.00 1.97 -3.89
N VAL A 36 -1.53 0.77 -3.74
CA VAL A 36 -0.92 -0.48 -4.17
C VAL A 36 -1.37 -0.74 -5.61
N PHE A 37 -0.41 -0.76 -6.54
CA PHE A 37 -0.67 -1.01 -7.96
C PHE A 37 0.04 -2.30 -8.42
N SER A 38 -0.74 -3.21 -8.99
CA SER A 38 -0.25 -4.51 -9.50
C SER A 38 -1.29 -5.17 -10.40
N ARG A 39 -0.84 -6.11 -11.23
CA ARG A 39 -1.68 -6.86 -12.19
C ARG A 39 -2.26 -8.17 -11.63
N ASP A 40 -1.70 -8.64 -10.52
CA ASP A 40 -2.08 -9.92 -9.91
C ASP A 40 -3.26 -9.71 -8.95
N GLU A 41 -4.48 -9.89 -9.46
CA GLU A 41 -5.74 -9.70 -8.73
C GLU A 41 -5.84 -10.57 -7.49
N ALA A 42 -5.47 -11.86 -7.58
CA ALA A 42 -5.53 -12.78 -6.46
C ALA A 42 -4.62 -12.33 -5.31
N LYS A 43 -3.39 -11.91 -5.61
CA LYS A 43 -2.49 -11.38 -4.57
C LYS A 43 -2.97 -10.03 -4.03
N GLN A 44 -3.60 -9.20 -4.85
CA GLN A 44 -4.19 -7.95 -4.36
C GLN A 44 -5.33 -8.20 -3.39
N ASP A 45 -6.22 -9.17 -3.68
CA ASP A 45 -7.36 -9.46 -2.83
C ASP A 45 -6.94 -10.00 -1.45
N LEU A 46 -5.92 -10.87 -1.43
CA LEU A 46 -5.27 -11.30 -0.18
C LEU A 46 -4.71 -10.13 0.62
N LEU A 47 -4.05 -9.17 -0.04
CA LEU A 47 -3.54 -7.97 0.63
C LEU A 47 -4.67 -7.04 1.09
N ARG A 48 -5.75 -6.93 0.33
CA ARG A 48 -6.93 -6.13 0.69
C ARG A 48 -7.57 -6.66 1.97
N THR A 49 -7.68 -7.97 2.08
CA THR A 49 -8.13 -8.63 3.31
C THR A 49 -7.16 -8.35 4.46
N LYS A 50 -5.84 -8.47 4.21
CA LYS A 50 -4.82 -8.21 5.24
C LYS A 50 -4.79 -6.76 5.74
N TYR A 51 -5.07 -5.79 4.88
CA TYR A 51 -4.97 -4.35 5.18
C TYR A 51 -6.33 -3.68 5.36
N MET A 52 -7.39 -4.47 5.58
CA MET A 52 -8.77 -3.95 5.69
C MET A 52 -8.97 -3.00 6.88
N ASP A 53 -8.10 -3.09 7.89
CA ASP A 53 -8.11 -2.26 9.09
C ASP A 53 -7.61 -0.83 8.84
N ASP A 54 -6.90 -0.59 7.73
CA ASP A 54 -6.34 0.72 7.41
C ASP A 54 -6.97 1.32 6.13
N PRO A 55 -7.91 2.28 6.27
CA PRO A 55 -8.62 2.85 5.13
C PRO A 55 -7.71 3.69 4.21
N ARG A 56 -6.48 4.00 4.63
CA ARG A 56 -5.49 4.73 3.82
C ARG A 56 -4.90 3.87 2.71
N VAL A 57 -5.01 2.54 2.79
CA VAL A 57 -4.49 1.62 1.76
C VAL A 57 -5.55 1.41 0.69
N LYS A 58 -5.23 1.82 -0.54
CA LYS A 58 -6.07 1.68 -1.73
C LYS A 58 -5.40 0.75 -2.74
N PHE A 59 -6.20 -0.03 -3.45
CA PHE A 59 -5.73 -1.04 -4.40
C PHE A 59 -6.21 -0.70 -5.79
N TYR A 60 -5.29 -0.74 -6.77
CA TYR A 60 -5.56 -0.43 -8.17
C TYR A 60 -5.01 -1.55 -9.04
N ILE A 61 -5.88 -2.11 -9.89
CA ILE A 61 -5.47 -3.05 -10.93
C ILE A 61 -4.93 -2.27 -12.13
N GLY A 62 -3.91 -2.82 -12.77
CA GLY A 62 -3.50 -2.42 -14.12
C GLY A 62 -2.57 -3.45 -14.71
#